data_AF-A0A0N8KB06-F1
#
_entry.id   AF-A0A0N8KB06-F1
#
_cell.length_a   1.000
_cell.length_b   1.000
_cell.length_c   1.000
_cell.angle_alpha   90.00
_cell.angle_beta   90.00
_cell.angle_gamma   90.00
#
_symmetry.space_group_name_H-M   'P 1'
#
loop_
_entity.id
_entity.type
_entity.pdbx_description
1 polymer ?
#
loop_
_entity_poly.entity_id
_entity_poly.type
_entity_poly.pdbx_seq_one_letter_code
_entity_poly.pdbx_strand_id
1 'polypeptide(L)'
;MTDLPLGMKYYLLILTSSLIEDLNDYGVKWVANEPGIAVRDVENAFFSARAMEARLPEEPGQADPRLWPDVMKSIHTIRRVLDVVEKSTFDAVIAEAMETTSSIARADIRQVFDEKRAAGEIDFRLHGLLNTRQEPDEPDPAVKEAFMLKRARRYQSFMAFDGASLNEEESIILGDAQSLARQILDGDRDNRRIDALLVMGAVLIETASVRLKTSIPGLIRDSFDRMATKAAMALGAIVYRDQYREFKQSLGLEPLDSDL
;
A
#
# COMPACT_ATOMS: atom_id res chain seq x y z
N MET A 1 11.52 16.20 20.78
CA MET A 1 10.54 15.19 20.30
C MET A 1 10.07 15.69 18.95
N THR A 2 10.25 14.89 17.91
CA THR A 2 9.88 15.26 16.54
C THR A 2 8.36 15.26 16.43
N ASP A 3 7.77 16.40 16.13
CA ASP A 3 6.35 16.46 15.78
C ASP A 3 6.19 15.78 14.41
N LEU A 4 5.43 14.69 14.36
CA LEU A 4 5.23 13.93 13.12
C LEU A 4 4.33 14.73 12.16
N PRO A 5 4.57 14.67 10.84
CA PRO A 5 3.65 15.25 9.86
C PRO A 5 2.22 14.71 10.05
N LEU A 6 1.22 15.57 9.83
CA LEU A 6 -0.18 15.20 10.04
C LEU A 6 -0.59 13.96 9.22
N GLY A 7 -0.20 13.89 7.96
CA GLY A 7 -0.48 12.73 7.12
C GLY A 7 0.19 11.44 7.62
N MET A 8 1.38 11.53 8.19
CA MET A 8 2.03 10.38 8.84
C MET A 8 1.28 9.93 10.09
N LYS A 9 0.74 10.88 10.89
CA LYS A 9 -0.10 10.55 12.05
C LYS A 9 -1.35 9.78 11.62
N TYR A 10 -2.06 10.27 10.59
CA TYR A 10 -3.22 9.57 10.02
C TYR A 10 -2.86 8.18 9.48
N TYR A 11 -1.74 8.06 8.77
CA TYR A 11 -1.24 6.76 8.31
C TYR A 11 -1.01 5.79 9.47
N LEU A 12 -0.38 6.22 10.57
CA LEU A 12 -0.15 5.38 11.73
C LEU A 12 -1.47 4.93 12.40
N LEU A 13 -2.49 5.80 12.45
CA LEU A 13 -3.79 5.43 12.99
C LEU A 13 -4.48 4.37 12.12
N ILE A 14 -4.55 4.59 10.80
CA ILE A 14 -5.14 3.61 9.86
C ILE A 14 -4.39 2.28 9.93
N LEU A 15 -3.06 2.32 9.93
CA LEU A 15 -2.22 1.12 10.02
C LEU A 15 -2.46 0.38 11.34
N THR A 16 -2.51 1.09 12.46
CA THR A 16 -2.72 0.44 13.78
C THR A 16 -4.07 -0.25 13.82
N SER A 17 -5.13 0.40 13.37
CA SER A 17 -6.48 -0.20 13.32
C SER A 17 -6.51 -1.43 12.42
N SER A 18 -5.93 -1.36 11.21
CA SER A 18 -5.86 -2.52 10.31
C SER A 18 -5.11 -3.70 10.93
N LEU A 19 -3.96 -3.46 11.56
CA LEU A 19 -3.17 -4.52 12.18
C LEU A 19 -3.90 -5.17 13.37
N ILE A 20 -4.68 -4.39 14.12
CA ILE A 20 -5.51 -4.93 15.22
C ILE A 20 -6.63 -5.80 14.67
N GLU A 21 -7.30 -5.39 13.58
CA GLU A 21 -8.29 -6.20 12.88
C GLU A 21 -7.68 -7.51 12.38
N ASP A 22 -6.57 -7.43 11.63
CA ASP A 22 -5.88 -8.59 11.07
C ASP A 22 -5.45 -9.57 12.20
N LEU A 23 -4.89 -9.06 13.31
CA LEU A 23 -4.54 -9.87 14.48
C LEU A 23 -5.75 -10.56 15.13
N ASN A 24 -6.88 -9.86 15.23
CA ASN A 24 -8.12 -10.40 15.78
C ASN A 24 -8.75 -11.47 14.90
N ASP A 25 -8.65 -11.33 13.58
CA ASP A 25 -9.18 -12.30 12.60
C ASP A 25 -8.47 -13.65 12.68
N TYR A 26 -7.14 -13.67 12.87
CA TYR A 26 -6.42 -14.92 13.16
C TYR A 26 -6.79 -15.50 14.53
N GLY A 27 -6.89 -14.64 15.55
CA GLY A 27 -7.27 -15.01 16.91
C GLY A 27 -6.17 -15.70 17.72
N VAL A 28 -6.17 -15.43 19.03
CA VAL A 28 -5.09 -15.83 19.98
C VAL A 28 -4.74 -17.32 19.89
N LYS A 29 -5.75 -18.20 19.83
CA LYS A 29 -5.55 -19.66 19.88
C LYS A 29 -4.82 -20.19 18.66
N TRP A 30 -5.08 -19.63 17.49
CA TRP A 30 -4.45 -20.10 16.27
C TRP A 30 -3.02 -19.57 16.21
N VAL A 31 -2.83 -18.27 16.46
CA VAL A 31 -1.50 -17.62 16.49
C VAL A 31 -0.55 -18.26 17.52
N ALA A 32 -1.05 -18.63 18.71
CA ALA A 32 -0.23 -19.25 19.76
C ALA A 32 0.24 -20.68 19.43
N ASN A 33 -0.36 -21.33 18.43
CA ASN A 33 0.04 -22.67 17.98
C ASN A 33 0.98 -22.61 16.76
N GLU A 34 1.28 -21.41 16.22
CA GLU A 34 2.13 -21.26 15.05
C GLU A 34 3.61 -21.56 15.40
N PRO A 35 4.26 -22.50 14.69
CA PRO A 35 5.67 -22.80 14.92
C PRO A 35 6.56 -21.58 14.66
N GLY A 36 7.38 -21.22 15.64
CA GLY A 36 8.32 -20.09 15.52
C GLY A 36 7.91 -18.82 16.25
N ILE A 37 6.73 -18.80 16.90
CA ILE A 37 6.30 -17.68 17.74
C ILE A 37 6.27 -18.12 19.20
N ALA A 38 6.88 -17.34 20.08
CA ALA A 38 6.75 -17.57 21.51
C ALA A 38 5.37 -17.11 22.00
N VAL A 39 4.67 -17.92 22.80
CA VAL A 39 3.34 -17.58 23.35
C VAL A 39 3.35 -16.21 24.04
N ARG A 40 4.43 -15.88 24.75
CA ARG A 40 4.60 -14.56 25.39
C ARG A 40 4.55 -13.40 24.40
N ASP A 41 5.09 -13.58 23.19
CA ASP A 41 5.07 -12.56 22.15
C ASP A 41 3.66 -12.38 21.58
N VAL A 42 2.89 -13.47 21.47
CA VAL A 42 1.46 -13.43 21.11
C VAL A 42 0.66 -12.69 22.17
N GLU A 43 0.82 -13.04 23.45
CA GLU A 43 0.15 -12.36 24.57
C GLU A 43 0.48 -10.87 24.59
N ASN A 44 1.76 -10.51 24.41
CA ASN A 44 2.18 -9.12 24.33
C ASN A 44 1.54 -8.38 23.15
N ALA A 45 1.41 -9.01 21.98
CA ALA A 45 0.76 -8.40 20.81
C ALA A 45 -0.73 -8.14 21.05
N PHE A 46 -1.48 -9.12 21.56
CA PHE A 46 -2.90 -8.94 21.87
C PHE A 46 -3.13 -7.93 23.00
N PHE A 47 -2.26 -7.92 24.02
CA PHE A 47 -2.34 -6.91 25.08
C PHE A 47 -2.05 -5.51 24.54
N SER A 48 -0.99 -5.36 23.74
CA SER A 48 -0.64 -4.09 23.09
C SER A 48 -1.75 -3.60 22.16
N ALA A 49 -2.37 -4.49 21.37
CA ALA A 49 -3.52 -4.19 20.52
C ALA A 49 -4.69 -3.64 21.36
N ARG A 50 -5.09 -4.35 22.41
CA ARG A 50 -6.21 -3.95 23.27
C ARG A 50 -5.94 -2.65 24.03
N ALA A 51 -4.73 -2.48 24.53
CA ALA A 51 -4.33 -1.27 25.24
C ALA A 51 -4.27 -0.05 24.31
N MET A 52 -3.89 -0.25 23.04
CA MET A 52 -3.81 0.83 22.06
C MET A 52 -5.18 1.21 21.51
N GLU A 53 -6.05 0.23 21.22
CA GLU A 53 -7.42 0.43 20.73
C GLU A 53 -8.20 1.45 21.59
N ALA A 54 -8.06 1.37 22.91
CA ALA A 54 -8.72 2.30 23.85
C ALA A 54 -8.07 3.70 23.95
N ARG A 55 -6.92 3.91 23.30
CA ARG A 55 -6.09 5.12 23.41
C ARG A 55 -5.87 5.83 22.07
N LEU A 56 -6.35 5.26 20.95
CA LEU A 56 -6.23 5.89 19.64
C LEU A 56 -7.06 7.18 19.60
N PRO A 57 -6.46 8.33 19.23
CA PRO A 57 -7.18 9.59 19.11
C PRO A 57 -8.02 9.60 17.84
N GLU A 58 -9.22 10.17 17.93
CA GLU A 58 -10.04 10.45 16.74
C GLU A 58 -9.41 11.56 15.89
N GLU A 59 -8.85 12.60 16.54
CA GLU A 59 -8.19 13.73 15.89
C GLU A 59 -6.66 13.74 16.15
N PRO A 60 -5.83 13.30 15.19
CA PRO A 60 -4.38 13.23 15.39
C PRO A 60 -3.70 14.59 15.58
N GLY A 61 -4.30 15.66 15.06
CA GLY A 61 -3.78 17.02 15.19
C GLY A 61 -3.72 17.53 16.64
N GLN A 62 -4.58 16.99 17.51
CA GLN A 62 -4.71 17.43 18.91
C GLN A 62 -4.10 16.42 19.91
N ALA A 63 -3.60 15.29 19.43
CA ALA A 63 -3.09 14.22 20.29
C ALA A 63 -1.76 14.62 20.98
N ASP A 64 -1.56 14.14 22.22
CA ASP A 64 -0.30 14.30 22.93
C ASP A 64 0.86 13.70 22.10
N PRO A 65 1.91 14.47 21.76
CA PRO A 65 3.05 13.95 21.01
C PRO A 65 3.73 12.72 21.63
N ARG A 66 3.54 12.47 22.93
CA ARG A 66 4.04 11.28 23.64
C ARG A 66 3.32 10.00 23.27
N LEU A 67 2.16 10.08 22.62
CA LEU A 67 1.41 8.92 22.15
C LEU A 67 2.12 8.21 20.99
N TRP A 68 2.71 8.96 20.05
CA TRP A 68 3.25 8.39 18.81
C TRP A 68 4.34 7.33 19.01
N PRO A 69 5.28 7.49 19.98
CA PRO A 69 6.20 6.42 20.35
C PRO A 69 5.51 5.15 20.83
N ASP A 70 4.42 5.26 21.59
CA ASP A 70 3.66 4.09 22.07
C ASP A 70 2.93 3.41 20.90
N VAL A 71 2.31 4.20 20.00
CA VAL A 71 1.67 3.68 18.78
C VAL A 71 2.67 2.90 17.93
N MET A 72 3.85 3.46 17.68
CA MET A 72 4.90 2.79 16.90
C MET A 72 5.36 1.48 17.54
N LYS A 73 5.53 1.45 18.87
CA LYS A 73 5.89 0.22 19.59
C LYS A 73 4.79 -0.84 19.52
N SER A 74 3.52 -0.44 19.59
CA SER A 74 2.39 -1.36 19.41
C SER A 74 2.34 -1.92 17.99
N ILE A 75 2.47 -1.07 16.97
CA ILE A 75 2.58 -1.49 15.56
C ILE A 75 3.71 -2.52 15.39
N HIS A 76 4.89 -2.22 15.93
CA HIS A 76 6.04 -3.12 15.86
C HIS A 76 5.77 -4.48 16.52
N THR A 77 5.18 -4.46 17.72
CA THR A 77 4.87 -5.70 18.46
C THR A 77 3.86 -6.57 17.70
N ILE A 78 2.82 -5.96 17.13
CA ILE A 78 1.78 -6.66 16.37
C ILE A 78 2.37 -7.21 15.06
N ARG A 79 3.07 -6.38 14.29
CA ARG A 79 3.72 -6.79 13.03
C ARG A 79 4.68 -7.95 13.22
N ARG A 80 5.47 -7.95 14.29
CA ARG A 80 6.41 -9.06 14.54
C ARG A 80 5.71 -10.43 14.66
N VAL A 81 4.48 -10.46 15.16
CA VAL A 81 3.67 -11.69 15.22
C VAL A 81 3.04 -11.99 13.86
N LEU A 82 2.49 -10.97 13.20
CA LEU A 82 1.87 -11.12 11.88
C LEU A 82 2.88 -11.53 10.80
N ASP A 83 4.10 -11.00 10.78
CA ASP A 83 5.14 -11.36 9.81
C ASP A 83 5.47 -12.87 9.84
N VAL A 84 5.31 -13.53 10.98
CA VAL A 84 5.50 -14.99 11.09
C VAL A 84 4.24 -15.73 10.66
N VAL A 85 3.09 -15.32 11.18
CA VAL A 85 1.77 -15.90 10.89
C VAL A 85 1.42 -15.85 9.40
N GLU A 86 1.70 -14.72 8.77
CA GLU A 86 1.25 -14.40 7.42
C GLU A 86 2.28 -14.81 6.36
N LYS A 87 3.46 -15.28 6.76
CA LYS A 87 4.59 -15.49 5.85
C LYS A 87 4.21 -16.33 4.64
N SER A 88 3.63 -17.50 4.84
CA SER A 88 3.25 -18.39 3.73
C SER A 88 2.14 -17.80 2.87
N THR A 89 1.22 -17.06 3.47
CA THR A 89 0.13 -16.39 2.76
C THR A 89 0.68 -15.27 1.90
N PHE A 90 1.58 -14.44 2.43
CA PHE A 90 2.26 -13.39 1.68
C PHE A 90 3.10 -13.96 0.54
N ASP A 91 3.88 -15.01 0.79
CA ASP A 91 4.69 -15.66 -0.25
C ASP A 91 3.82 -16.18 -1.40
N ALA A 92 2.67 -16.78 -1.08
CA ALA A 92 1.70 -17.24 -2.08
C ALA A 92 1.07 -16.07 -2.87
N VAL A 93 0.65 -15.00 -2.17
CA VAL A 93 0.07 -13.81 -2.81
C VAL A 93 1.09 -13.10 -3.71
N ILE A 94 2.36 -13.02 -3.29
CA ILE A 94 3.45 -12.45 -4.10
C ILE A 94 3.66 -13.29 -5.36
N ALA A 95 3.71 -14.62 -5.23
CA ALA A 95 3.87 -15.51 -6.38
C ALA A 95 2.72 -15.37 -7.39
N GLU A 96 1.46 -15.37 -6.90
CA GLU A 96 0.27 -15.17 -7.73
C GLU A 96 0.25 -13.79 -8.39
N ALA A 97 0.62 -12.75 -7.65
CA ALA A 97 0.70 -11.38 -8.17
C ALA A 97 1.77 -11.26 -9.25
N MET A 98 2.94 -11.89 -9.09
CA MET A 98 4.00 -11.91 -10.09
C MET A 98 3.55 -12.58 -11.39
N GLU A 99 2.90 -13.75 -11.30
CA GLU A 99 2.38 -14.47 -12.45
C GLU A 99 1.31 -13.66 -13.19
N THR A 100 0.33 -13.14 -12.44
CA THR A 100 -0.80 -12.40 -13.01
C THR A 100 -0.36 -11.07 -13.61
N THR A 101 0.57 -10.36 -12.96
CA THR A 101 1.06 -9.05 -13.43
C THR A 101 1.81 -9.17 -14.75
N SER A 102 2.64 -10.21 -14.93
CA SER A 102 3.31 -10.46 -16.22
C SER A 102 2.30 -10.69 -17.35
N SER A 103 1.29 -11.54 -17.10
CA SER A 103 0.24 -11.82 -18.08
C SER A 103 -0.53 -10.56 -18.49
N ILE A 104 -0.95 -9.75 -17.51
CA ILE A 104 -1.64 -8.47 -17.76
C ILE A 104 -0.74 -7.50 -18.52
N ALA A 105 0.52 -7.36 -18.14
CA ALA A 105 1.46 -6.45 -18.78
C ALA A 105 1.69 -6.80 -20.26
N ARG A 106 1.79 -8.09 -20.59
CA ARG A 106 1.92 -8.55 -21.98
C ARG A 106 0.65 -8.28 -22.79
N ALA A 107 -0.53 -8.47 -22.20
CA ALA A 107 -1.80 -8.13 -22.83
C ALA A 107 -1.90 -6.62 -23.11
N ASP A 108 -1.48 -5.78 -22.17
CA ASP A 108 -1.44 -4.33 -22.33
C ASP A 108 -0.50 -3.89 -23.47
N ILE A 109 0.71 -4.44 -23.51
CA ILE A 109 1.66 -4.17 -24.59
C ILE A 109 1.09 -4.62 -25.93
N ARG A 110 0.43 -5.78 -25.96
CA ARG A 110 -0.19 -6.32 -27.17
C ARG A 110 -1.24 -5.37 -27.71
N GLN A 111 -2.11 -4.87 -26.85
CA GLN A 111 -3.14 -3.90 -27.23
C GLN A 111 -2.50 -2.64 -27.85
N VAL A 112 -1.54 -2.02 -27.15
CA VAL A 112 -0.88 -0.80 -27.65
C VAL A 112 -0.12 -1.06 -28.96
N PHE A 113 0.51 -2.22 -29.10
CA PHE A 113 1.19 -2.61 -30.33
C PHE A 113 0.21 -2.76 -31.50
N ASP A 114 -0.92 -3.44 -31.29
CA ASP A 114 -1.93 -3.65 -32.33
C ASP A 114 -2.60 -2.31 -32.72
N GLU A 115 -2.82 -1.39 -31.77
CA GLU A 115 -3.30 -0.02 -32.03
C GLU A 115 -2.32 0.78 -32.91
N LYS A 116 -1.03 0.78 -32.58
CA LYS A 116 0.01 1.44 -33.41
C LYS A 116 0.09 0.83 -34.81
N ARG A 117 0.03 -0.51 -34.89
CA ARG A 117 0.06 -1.23 -36.16
C ARG A 117 -1.13 -0.87 -37.04
N ALA A 118 -2.33 -0.77 -36.47
CA ALA A 118 -3.53 -0.34 -37.18
C ALA A 118 -3.42 1.10 -37.70
N ALA A 119 -2.68 1.97 -36.99
CA ALA A 119 -2.34 3.32 -37.43
C ALA A 119 -1.19 3.38 -38.46
N GLY A 120 -0.60 2.25 -38.85
CA GLY A 120 0.48 2.16 -39.82
C GLY A 120 1.90 2.27 -39.23
N GLU A 121 2.04 2.29 -37.91
CA GLU A 121 3.34 2.33 -37.23
C GLU A 121 3.68 0.96 -36.61
N ILE A 122 4.90 0.47 -36.84
CA ILE A 122 5.38 -0.75 -36.20
C ILE A 122 6.41 -0.40 -35.13
N ASP A 123 6.03 -0.60 -33.87
CA ASP A 123 6.93 -0.43 -32.74
C ASP A 123 7.74 -1.73 -32.52
N PHE A 124 8.94 -1.78 -33.09
CA PHE A 124 9.83 -2.95 -33.02
C PHE A 124 10.22 -3.34 -31.60
N ARG A 125 10.22 -2.38 -30.67
CA ARG A 125 10.56 -2.61 -29.27
C ARG A 125 9.43 -3.34 -28.55
N LEU A 126 8.17 -2.91 -28.74
CA LEU A 126 7.00 -3.62 -28.23
C LEU A 126 6.86 -5.01 -28.87
N HIS A 127 7.10 -5.09 -30.19
CA HIS A 127 7.13 -6.36 -30.90
C HIS A 127 8.20 -7.32 -30.34
N GLY A 128 9.39 -6.81 -30.03
CA GLY A 128 10.45 -7.58 -29.39
C GLY A 128 10.01 -8.16 -28.05
N LEU A 129 9.48 -7.32 -27.16
CA LEU A 129 9.03 -7.73 -25.81
C LEU A 129 7.94 -8.82 -25.87
N LEU A 130 7.00 -8.73 -26.81
CA LEU A 130 5.95 -9.73 -26.99
C LEU A 130 6.49 -11.10 -27.43
N ASN A 131 7.65 -11.13 -28.10
CA ASN A 131 8.26 -12.35 -28.61
C ASN A 131 9.39 -12.90 -27.72
N THR A 132 9.89 -12.10 -26.76
CA THR A 132 10.86 -12.56 -25.77
C THR A 132 10.19 -13.48 -24.76
N ARG A 133 10.72 -14.70 -24.60
CA ARG A 133 10.34 -15.60 -23.49
C ARG A 133 10.93 -15.06 -22.19
N GLN A 134 10.11 -15.04 -21.15
CA GLN A 134 10.56 -14.73 -19.81
C GLN A 134 11.51 -15.83 -19.32
N GLU A 135 12.65 -15.44 -18.76
CA GLU A 135 13.50 -16.36 -18.01
C GLU A 135 12.93 -16.56 -16.60
N PRO A 136 12.96 -17.79 -16.04
CA PRO A 136 12.30 -18.08 -14.76
C PRO A 136 12.77 -17.22 -13.58
N ASP A 137 14.04 -16.81 -13.61
CA ASP A 137 14.71 -16.14 -12.49
C ASP A 137 14.82 -14.62 -12.68
N GLU A 138 14.28 -14.05 -13.77
CA GLU A 138 14.33 -12.62 -14.05
C GLU A 138 12.93 -11.98 -14.10
N PRO A 139 12.78 -10.72 -13.59
CA PRO A 139 11.54 -9.98 -13.74
C PRO A 139 11.20 -9.77 -15.22
N ASP A 140 9.94 -10.04 -15.60
CA ASP A 140 9.50 -9.88 -16.98
C ASP A 140 9.66 -8.41 -17.44
N PRO A 141 10.49 -8.13 -18.48
CA PRO A 141 10.70 -6.77 -18.97
C PRO A 141 9.40 -6.12 -19.50
N ALA A 142 8.40 -6.94 -19.86
CA ALA A 142 7.06 -6.46 -20.23
C ALA A 142 6.38 -5.67 -19.11
N VAL A 143 6.62 -6.02 -17.83
CA VAL A 143 5.99 -5.34 -16.69
C VAL A 143 6.44 -3.89 -16.60
N LYS A 144 7.76 -3.65 -16.64
CA LYS A 144 8.33 -2.29 -16.63
C LYS A 144 7.78 -1.48 -17.79
N GLU A 145 7.71 -2.08 -18.97
CA GLU A 145 7.23 -1.39 -20.16
C GLU A 145 5.74 -1.03 -20.08
N ALA A 146 4.89 -1.95 -19.63
CA ALA A 146 3.46 -1.70 -19.46
C ALA A 146 3.21 -0.53 -18.49
N PHE A 147 4.00 -0.42 -17.41
CA PHE A 147 3.96 0.74 -16.52
C PHE A 147 4.34 2.04 -17.23
N MET A 148 5.44 2.05 -17.99
CA MET A 148 5.88 3.23 -18.73
C MET A 148 4.83 3.72 -19.73
N LEU A 149 4.20 2.81 -20.47
CA LEU A 149 3.14 3.15 -21.44
C LEU A 149 1.92 3.81 -20.78
N LYS A 150 1.55 3.35 -19.57
CA LYS A 150 0.39 3.85 -18.82
C LYS A 150 0.72 5.05 -17.93
N ARG A 151 1.99 5.34 -17.69
CA ARG A 151 2.46 6.30 -16.67
C ARG A 151 1.86 7.69 -16.84
N ALA A 152 1.94 8.26 -18.04
CA ALA A 152 1.44 9.62 -18.30
C ALA A 152 -0.07 9.74 -18.02
N ARG A 153 -0.87 8.78 -18.50
CA ARG A 153 -2.31 8.74 -18.28
C ARG A 153 -2.64 8.55 -16.79
N ARG A 154 -2.01 7.57 -16.13
CA ARG A 154 -2.23 7.32 -14.70
C ARG A 154 -1.84 8.53 -13.85
N TYR A 155 -0.74 9.20 -14.18
CA TYR A 155 -0.33 10.42 -13.50
C TYR A 155 -1.35 11.53 -13.69
N GLN A 156 -1.83 11.77 -14.91
CA GLN A 156 -2.88 12.77 -15.15
C GLN A 156 -4.16 12.45 -14.36
N SER A 157 -4.62 11.20 -14.37
CA SER A 157 -5.79 10.78 -13.58
C SER A 157 -5.57 10.95 -12.08
N PHE A 158 -4.37 10.57 -11.59
CA PHE A 158 -4.00 10.69 -10.19
C PHE A 158 -3.96 12.15 -9.72
N MET A 159 -3.43 13.04 -10.56
CA MET A 159 -3.35 14.48 -10.30
C MET A 159 -4.69 15.19 -10.44
N ALA A 160 -5.60 14.68 -11.28
CA ALA A 160 -6.92 15.27 -11.49
C ALA A 160 -7.96 14.85 -10.43
N PHE A 161 -7.67 13.80 -9.66
CA PHE A 161 -8.57 13.35 -8.61
C PHE A 161 -8.54 14.31 -7.41
N ASP A 162 -9.70 14.84 -7.05
CA ASP A 162 -9.87 15.88 -6.03
C ASP A 162 -10.12 15.34 -4.61
N GLY A 163 -10.30 14.02 -4.48
CA GLY A 163 -10.56 13.39 -3.19
C GLY A 163 -11.96 13.61 -2.63
N ALA A 164 -12.93 14.13 -3.41
CA ALA A 164 -14.27 14.45 -2.90
C ALA A 164 -15.07 13.24 -2.35
N SER A 165 -14.63 12.03 -2.64
CA SER A 165 -15.22 10.76 -2.17
C SER A 165 -14.44 10.10 -1.02
N LEU A 166 -13.38 10.77 -0.55
CA LEU A 166 -12.51 10.29 0.51
C LEU A 166 -12.88 10.90 1.86
N ASN A 167 -12.54 10.18 2.93
CA ASN A 167 -12.56 10.75 4.28
C ASN A 167 -11.40 11.73 4.44
N GLU A 168 -11.37 12.46 5.55
CA GLU A 168 -10.35 13.48 5.81
C GLU A 168 -8.94 12.88 5.82
N GLU A 169 -8.76 11.79 6.56
CA GLU A 169 -7.49 11.08 6.72
C GLU A 169 -6.93 10.59 5.38
N GLU A 170 -7.80 10.05 4.52
CA GLU A 170 -7.45 9.55 3.19
C GLU A 170 -7.14 10.70 2.23
N SER A 171 -7.86 11.82 2.33
CA SER A 171 -7.65 13.02 1.53
C SER A 171 -6.29 13.66 1.82
N ILE A 172 -5.88 13.70 3.10
CA ILE A 172 -4.57 14.21 3.49
C ILE A 172 -3.46 13.33 2.92
N ILE A 173 -3.60 12.00 3.03
CA ILE A 173 -2.61 11.06 2.46
C ILE A 173 -2.56 11.18 0.93
N LEU A 174 -3.70 11.35 0.25
CA LEU A 174 -3.75 11.60 -1.19
C LEU A 174 -2.99 12.88 -1.56
N GLY A 175 -3.20 13.98 -0.82
CA GLY A 175 -2.53 15.25 -1.07
C GLY A 175 -1.01 15.15 -0.93
N ASP A 176 -0.53 14.46 0.10
CA ASP A 176 0.91 14.20 0.31
C ASP A 176 1.46 13.28 -0.79
N ALA A 177 0.70 12.27 -1.21
CA ALA A 177 1.06 11.38 -2.31
C ALA A 177 1.17 12.09 -3.67
N GLN A 178 0.23 12.99 -3.99
CA GLN A 178 0.27 13.82 -5.19
C GLN A 178 1.45 14.80 -5.18
N SER A 179 1.79 15.32 -4.00
CA SER A 179 2.93 16.21 -3.82
C SER A 179 4.26 15.45 -4.03
N LEU A 180 4.38 14.25 -3.47
CA LEU A 180 5.54 13.37 -3.70
C LEU A 180 5.65 12.95 -5.17
N ALA A 181 4.54 12.60 -5.82
CA ALA A 181 4.53 12.23 -7.23
C ALA A 181 5.04 13.36 -8.15
N ARG A 182 4.63 14.61 -7.88
CA ARG A 182 5.15 15.81 -8.54
C ARG A 182 6.66 15.95 -8.36
N GLN A 183 7.13 15.89 -7.12
CA GLN A 183 8.56 15.99 -6.80
C GLN A 183 9.40 14.93 -7.51
N ILE A 184 8.91 13.68 -7.56
CA ILE A 184 9.59 12.59 -8.24
C ILE A 184 9.68 12.87 -9.75
N LEU A 185 8.58 13.24 -10.42
CA LEU A 185 8.60 13.44 -11.88
C LEU A 185 9.37 14.70 -12.33
N ASP A 186 9.47 15.69 -11.46
CA ASP A 186 10.27 16.90 -11.70
C ASP A 186 11.78 16.64 -11.47
N GLY A 187 12.13 15.70 -10.59
CA GLY A 187 13.52 15.37 -10.24
C GLY A 187 14.08 14.11 -10.91
N ASP A 188 13.54 12.94 -10.55
CA ASP A 188 13.98 11.61 -11.01
C ASP A 188 12.82 10.84 -11.64
N ARG A 189 12.70 10.97 -12.97
CA ARG A 189 11.65 10.32 -13.76
C ARG A 189 11.75 8.79 -13.78
N ASP A 190 12.90 8.22 -13.44
CA ASP A 190 13.10 6.76 -13.43
C ASP A 190 12.90 6.13 -12.05
N ASN A 191 12.53 6.94 -11.05
CA ASN A 191 12.27 6.45 -9.70
C ASN A 191 11.07 5.50 -9.67
N ARG A 192 11.32 4.22 -9.35
CA ARG A 192 10.29 3.17 -9.30
C ARG A 192 9.16 3.43 -8.30
N ARG A 193 9.37 4.30 -7.29
CA ARG A 193 8.31 4.69 -6.35
C ARG A 193 7.13 5.35 -7.06
N ILE A 194 7.36 6.00 -8.21
CA ILE A 194 6.27 6.62 -8.98
C ILE A 194 5.26 5.57 -9.46
N ASP A 195 5.73 4.41 -9.93
CA ASP A 195 4.83 3.40 -10.46
C ASP A 195 3.95 2.81 -9.35
N ALA A 196 4.53 2.59 -8.16
CA ALA A 196 3.77 2.16 -6.98
C ALA A 196 2.73 3.20 -6.54
N LEU A 197 3.09 4.50 -6.50
CA LEU A 197 2.15 5.58 -6.21
C LEU A 197 1.01 5.62 -7.21
N LEU A 198 1.30 5.49 -8.50
CA LEU A 198 0.29 5.56 -9.56
C LEU A 198 -0.63 4.34 -9.58
N VAL A 199 -0.11 3.14 -9.25
CA VAL A 199 -0.93 1.94 -9.10
C VAL A 199 -1.87 2.09 -7.92
N MET A 200 -1.34 2.42 -6.74
CA MET A 200 -2.16 2.55 -5.55
C MET A 200 -3.12 3.72 -5.63
N GLY A 201 -2.74 4.81 -6.30
CA GLY A 201 -3.61 5.93 -6.62
C GLY A 201 -4.78 5.51 -7.52
N ALA A 202 -4.53 4.67 -8.54
CA ALA A 202 -5.61 4.14 -9.37
C ALA A 202 -6.58 3.27 -8.57
N VAL A 203 -6.07 2.38 -7.71
CA VAL A 203 -6.91 1.56 -6.82
C VAL A 203 -7.75 2.44 -5.88
N LEU A 204 -7.15 3.48 -5.28
CA LEU A 204 -7.87 4.41 -4.41
C LEU A 204 -8.98 5.14 -5.17
N ILE A 205 -8.70 5.64 -6.37
CA ILE A 205 -9.70 6.32 -7.22
C ILE A 205 -10.87 5.40 -7.54
N GLU A 206 -10.58 4.16 -7.97
CA GLU A 206 -11.60 3.19 -8.33
C GLU A 206 -12.48 2.81 -7.14
N THR A 207 -11.86 2.55 -5.99
CA THR A 207 -12.56 2.14 -4.77
C THR A 207 -13.38 3.28 -4.17
N ALA A 208 -12.82 4.49 -4.08
CA ALA A 208 -13.51 5.66 -3.55
C ALA A 208 -14.69 6.10 -4.44
N SER A 209 -14.56 5.97 -5.77
CA SER A 209 -15.63 6.29 -6.72
C SER A 209 -16.90 5.46 -6.52
N VAL A 210 -16.82 4.30 -5.86
CA VAL A 210 -17.97 3.46 -5.53
C VAL A 210 -18.77 4.02 -4.35
N ARG A 211 -18.14 4.75 -3.42
CA ARG A 211 -18.81 5.32 -2.24
C ARG A 211 -19.94 6.28 -2.60
N LEU A 212 -19.77 7.05 -3.67
CA LEU A 212 -20.76 8.02 -4.16
C LEU A 212 -21.95 7.37 -4.89
N LYS A 213 -21.87 6.08 -5.23
CA LYS A 213 -22.90 5.39 -6.00
C LYS A 213 -24.01 4.89 -5.09
N THR A 214 -25.10 5.65 -5.03
CA THR A 214 -26.29 5.33 -4.21
C THR A 214 -27.03 4.07 -4.66
N SER A 215 -26.84 3.63 -5.90
CA SER A 215 -27.46 2.42 -6.47
C SER A 215 -26.83 1.11 -6.01
N ILE A 216 -25.69 1.15 -5.33
CA ILE A 216 -24.96 -0.04 -4.88
C ILE A 216 -25.44 -0.47 -3.49
N PRO A 217 -25.74 -1.77 -3.27
CA PRO A 217 -26.12 -2.31 -1.97
C PRO A 217 -25.15 -1.91 -0.84
N GLY A 218 -25.67 -1.66 0.36
CA GLY A 218 -24.90 -1.20 1.52
C GLY A 218 -23.68 -2.09 1.82
N LEU A 219 -23.88 -3.41 1.90
CA LEU A 219 -22.79 -4.37 2.16
C LEU A 219 -21.63 -4.27 1.15
N ILE A 220 -21.94 -4.01 -0.12
CA ILE A 220 -20.92 -3.85 -1.16
C ILE A 220 -20.21 -2.51 -0.94
N ARG A 221 -20.95 -1.45 -0.63
CA ARG A 221 -20.38 -0.14 -0.32
C ARG A 221 -19.42 -0.19 0.87
N ASP A 222 -19.79 -0.90 1.93
CA ASP A 222 -18.93 -1.08 3.12
C ASP A 222 -17.65 -1.86 2.79
N SER A 223 -17.72 -2.82 1.86
CA SER A 223 -16.52 -3.52 1.39
C SER A 223 -15.61 -2.59 0.59
N PHE A 224 -16.17 -1.75 -0.28
CA PHE A 224 -15.40 -0.75 -1.03
C PHE A 224 -14.83 0.35 -0.14
N ASP A 225 -15.54 0.68 0.93
CA ASP A 225 -15.08 1.61 1.96
C ASP A 225 -13.80 1.10 2.63
N ARG A 226 -13.81 -0.15 3.11
CA ARG A 226 -12.60 -0.80 3.66
C ARG A 226 -11.47 -0.88 2.63
N MET A 227 -11.78 -1.18 1.37
CA MET A 227 -10.77 -1.24 0.31
C MET A 227 -10.14 0.13 0.02
N ALA A 228 -10.93 1.20 0.03
CA ALA A 228 -10.42 2.57 -0.14
C ALA A 228 -9.50 2.96 1.03
N THR A 229 -9.88 2.63 2.27
CA THR A 229 -9.01 2.87 3.43
C THR A 229 -7.72 2.06 3.37
N LYS A 230 -7.76 0.78 2.96
CA LYS A 230 -6.54 -0.02 2.73
C LYS A 230 -5.69 0.53 1.58
N ALA A 231 -6.29 1.06 0.52
CA ALA A 231 -5.57 1.70 -0.57
C ALA A 231 -4.89 3.00 -0.14
N ALA A 232 -5.56 3.82 0.67
CA ALA A 232 -4.98 5.01 1.29
C ALA A 232 -3.84 4.64 2.25
N MET A 233 -3.99 3.58 3.06
CA MET A 233 -2.92 3.04 3.91
C MET A 233 -1.69 2.65 3.09
N ALA A 234 -1.88 1.95 1.96
CA ALA A 234 -0.79 1.56 1.08
C ALA A 234 -0.10 2.77 0.41
N LEU A 235 -0.86 3.81 0.04
CA LEU A 235 -0.25 5.09 -0.36
C LEU A 235 0.57 5.71 0.77
N GLY A 236 0.03 5.75 1.99
CA GLY A 236 0.74 6.23 3.17
C GLY A 236 2.05 5.49 3.43
N ALA A 237 2.05 4.16 3.26
CA ALA A 237 3.26 3.35 3.39
C ALA A 237 4.35 3.72 2.37
N ILE A 238 3.96 4.11 1.15
CA ILE A 238 4.90 4.58 0.12
C ILE A 238 5.39 6.00 0.43
N VAL A 239 4.48 6.89 0.81
CA VAL A 239 4.75 8.32 1.04
C VAL A 239 5.63 8.53 2.26
N TYR A 240 5.27 7.90 3.39
CA TYR A 240 5.95 8.09 4.67
C TYR A 240 7.02 7.04 4.94
N ARG A 241 7.45 6.26 3.92
CA ARG A 241 8.39 5.15 4.09
C ARG A 241 9.65 5.55 4.85
N ASP A 242 10.24 6.67 4.44
CA ASP A 242 11.53 7.11 4.97
C ASP A 242 11.34 7.67 6.39
N GLN A 243 10.33 8.51 6.63
CA GLN A 243 9.99 9.05 7.96
C GLN A 243 9.59 7.95 8.95
N TYR A 244 8.84 6.94 8.49
CA TYR A 244 8.46 5.77 9.28
C TYR A 244 9.70 5.01 9.76
N ARG A 245 10.64 4.74 8.84
CA ARG A 245 11.90 4.05 9.16
C ARG A 245 12.77 4.86 10.11
N GLU A 246 12.93 6.16 9.86
CA GLU A 246 13.69 7.05 10.73
C GLU A 246 13.06 7.12 12.14
N PHE A 247 11.74 7.25 12.23
CA PHE A 247 11.05 7.28 13.51
C PHE A 247 11.20 5.96 14.26
N LYS A 248 11.03 4.82 13.58
CA LYS A 248 11.24 3.49 14.14
C LYS A 248 12.67 3.31 14.67
N GLN A 249 13.67 3.70 13.89
CA GLN A 249 15.08 3.66 14.28
C GLN A 249 15.37 4.55 15.50
N SER A 250 14.77 5.75 15.56
CA SER A 250 14.94 6.67 16.69
C SER A 250 14.44 6.08 18.02
N LEU A 251 13.53 5.11 17.96
CA LEU A 251 13.01 4.39 19.13
C LEU A 251 13.83 3.13 19.48
N GLY A 252 14.87 2.81 18.71
CA GLY A 252 15.71 1.63 18.91
C GLY A 252 15.01 0.31 18.57
N LEU A 253 13.98 0.34 17.73
CA LEU A 253 13.24 -0.84 17.29
C LEU A 253 13.96 -1.50 16.11
N GLU A 254 14.04 -2.82 16.12
CA GLU A 254 14.66 -3.61 15.07
C GLU A 254 13.84 -3.56 13.75
N PRO A 255 14.50 -3.65 12.58
CA PRO A 255 13.80 -3.81 11.31
C PRO A 255 13.02 -5.14 11.28
N LEU A 256 11.84 -5.11 10.67
CA LEU A 256 11.01 -6.28 10.37
C LEU A 256 10.95 -6.52 8.86
N ASP A 257 10.56 -7.73 8.44
CA ASP A 257 10.45 -8.07 7.02
C ASP A 257 9.39 -7.20 6.33
N SER A 258 8.30 -6.87 7.04
CA SER A 258 7.25 -5.96 6.57
C SER A 258 7.65 -4.48 6.50
N ASP A 259 8.87 -4.11 6.92
CA ASP A 259 9.39 -2.75 6.75
C ASP A 259 10.17 -2.56 5.44
N LEU A 260 10.54 -3.65 4.76
CA LEU A 260 11.46 -3.67 3.60
C LEU A 260 10.75 -3.31 2.28
#